data_AF-A0A0H4X4L6-F1
#
_entry.id   AF-A0A0H4X4L6-F1
#
_cell.length_a   1.000
_cell.length_b   1.000
_cell.length_c   1.000
_cell.angle_alpha   90.00
_cell.angle_beta   90.00
_cell.angle_gamma   90.00
#
_symmetry.space_group_name_H-M   'P 1'
#
loop_
_entity.id
_entity.type
_entity.pdbx_description
1 polymer ?
#
loop_
_entity_poly.entity_id
_entity_poly.type
_entity_poly.pdbx_seq_one_letter_code
_entity_poly.pdbx_strand_id
1 'polypeptide(L)'
;MTVTRTTAVHVHDACDVYVGRAFRAYAKPSPRNPVPGRFGNPFKPGGVRTPGAMLRAYFEPWLGALPEAEQAHIREEARGRMGPEADAFDAYRWYLALRVRHDADFRAAALTLRGKRLGCWCKPGPCHADILAEWVDAQPA
;
A
#
# COMPACT_ATOMS: atom_id res chain seq x y z
N MET A 1 17.66 -9.60 -21.41
CA MET A 1 17.98 -9.00 -20.09
C MET A 1 17.13 -9.72 -19.06
N THR A 2 17.73 -10.39 -18.07
CA THR A 2 16.97 -10.99 -16.97
C THR A 2 16.37 -9.87 -16.13
N VAL A 3 15.05 -9.71 -16.16
CA VAL A 3 14.37 -8.75 -15.29
C VAL A 3 14.48 -9.30 -13.87
N THR A 4 15.19 -8.58 -12.99
CA THR A 4 15.24 -8.92 -11.57
C THR A 4 13.83 -8.84 -11.01
N ARG A 5 13.38 -9.91 -10.33
CA ARG A 5 12.05 -9.98 -9.73
C ARG A 5 11.93 -8.99 -8.55
N THR A 6 10.78 -8.34 -8.41
CA THR A 6 10.47 -7.55 -7.22
C THR A 6 10.22 -8.49 -6.04
N THR A 7 10.82 -8.22 -4.88
CA THR A 7 10.72 -9.13 -3.73
C THR A 7 10.40 -8.39 -2.45
N ALA A 8 9.58 -8.99 -1.58
CA ALA A 8 9.34 -8.47 -0.24
C ALA A 8 10.31 -9.09 0.76
N VAL A 9 10.89 -8.27 1.63
CA VAL A 9 11.88 -8.67 2.63
C VAL A 9 11.54 -8.07 3.98
N HIS A 10 12.07 -8.64 5.06
CA HIS A 10 11.98 -7.96 6.35
C HIS A 10 12.79 -6.66 6.27
N VAL A 11 12.34 -5.61 6.95
CA VAL A 11 12.97 -4.28 6.83
C VAL A 11 14.46 -4.27 7.23
N HIS A 12 14.87 -5.18 8.11
CA HIS A 12 16.27 -5.33 8.53
C HIS A 12 17.13 -6.12 7.53
N ASP A 13 16.51 -6.80 6.55
CA ASP A 13 17.21 -7.64 5.57
C ASP A 13 17.56 -6.84 4.31
N ALA A 14 18.32 -5.76 4.48
CA ALA A 14 18.82 -4.90 3.40
C ALA A 14 17.76 -4.61 2.31
N CYS A 15 16.70 -3.88 2.66
CA CYS A 15 15.71 -3.42 1.70
C CYS A 15 16.16 -2.15 0.96
N ASP A 16 15.73 -2.02 -0.30
CA ASP A 16 15.95 -0.84 -1.13
C ASP A 16 14.95 0.26 -0.79
N VAL A 17 13.68 -0.11 -0.63
CA VAL A 17 12.57 0.80 -0.37
C VAL A 17 11.70 0.25 0.74
N TYR A 18 11.42 1.06 1.75
CA TYR A 18 10.44 0.73 2.77
C TYR A 18 9.03 1.05 2.27
N VAL A 19 8.15 0.04 2.30
CA VAL A 19 6.77 0.15 1.78
C VAL A 19 5.71 0.00 2.89
N GLY A 20 6.15 -0.07 4.15
CA GLY A 20 5.24 -0.14 5.30
C GLY A 20 4.59 1.19 5.65
N ARG A 21 3.70 1.16 6.65
CA ARG A 21 3.06 2.37 7.18
C ARG A 21 4.09 3.33 7.80
N ALA A 22 3.79 4.62 7.83
CA ALA A 22 4.62 5.59 8.54
C ALA A 22 4.62 5.31 10.06
N PHE A 23 5.73 4.82 10.61
CA PHE A 23 5.92 4.64 12.05
C PHE A 23 7.40 4.63 12.46
N ARG A 24 7.69 5.05 13.70
CA ARG A 24 9.04 5.08 14.31
C ARG A 24 10.08 5.70 13.35
N ALA A 25 11.16 4.98 13.02
CA ALA A 25 12.25 5.43 12.17
C ALA A 25 11.80 5.80 10.73
N TYR A 26 10.61 5.37 10.32
CA TYR A 26 10.04 5.61 9.00
C TYR A 26 8.90 6.65 9.02
N ALA A 27 8.76 7.41 10.11
CA ALA A 27 7.75 8.47 10.21
C ALA A 27 8.13 9.74 9.42
N LYS A 28 9.43 9.94 9.12
CA LYS A 28 9.95 11.08 8.34
C LYS A 28 10.45 10.62 6.96
N PRO A 29 10.38 11.48 5.94
CA PRO A 29 10.99 11.23 4.64
C PRO A 29 12.46 10.80 4.74
N SER A 30 12.86 9.84 3.93
CA SER A 30 14.26 9.41 3.78
C SER A 30 14.51 8.88 2.36
N PRO A 31 15.76 8.67 1.93
CA PRO A 31 16.04 8.10 0.61
C PRO A 31 15.33 6.76 0.33
N ARG A 32 15.13 5.94 1.36
CA ARG A 32 14.44 4.63 1.24
C ARG A 32 12.92 4.73 1.46
N ASN A 33 12.40 5.86 1.93
CA ASN A 33 10.99 6.11 2.20
C ASN A 33 10.67 7.59 1.97
N PRO A 34 10.70 8.07 0.72
CA PRO A 34 10.60 9.51 0.44
C PRO A 34 9.23 10.07 0.83
N VAL A 35 8.18 9.25 0.78
CA VAL A 35 6.83 9.61 1.20
C VAL A 35 6.37 8.58 2.23
N PRO A 36 6.47 8.89 3.53
CA PRO A 36 6.12 7.96 4.60
C PRO A 36 4.74 7.33 4.46
N GLY A 37 4.69 6.00 4.49
CA GLY A 37 3.43 5.27 4.48
C GLY A 37 2.76 5.15 3.11
N ARG A 38 3.34 5.72 2.05
CA ARG A 38 2.72 5.77 0.71
C ARG A 38 2.16 4.44 0.26
N PHE A 39 2.94 3.37 0.41
CA PHE A 39 2.59 2.02 -0.04
C PHE A 39 2.04 1.12 1.07
N GLY A 40 1.90 1.65 2.30
CA GLY A 40 1.48 0.87 3.46
C GLY A 40 0.06 0.33 3.31
N ASN A 41 -0.19 -0.86 3.85
CA ASN A 41 -1.54 -1.38 3.95
C ASN A 41 -2.37 -0.55 4.96
N PRO A 42 -3.45 0.14 4.53
CA PRO A 42 -4.33 0.88 5.43
C PRO A 42 -5.14 -0.04 6.34
N PHE A 43 -5.39 -1.28 5.91
CA PHE A 43 -6.08 -2.30 6.69
C PHE A 43 -5.11 -3.01 7.64
N LYS A 44 -5.63 -3.41 8.80
CA LYS A 44 -4.86 -4.08 9.85
C LYS A 44 -5.54 -5.37 10.22
N PRO A 45 -4.81 -6.49 10.37
CA PRO A 45 -5.33 -7.66 11.06
C PRO A 45 -5.84 -7.24 12.45
N GLY A 46 -7.05 -7.67 12.82
CA GLY A 46 -7.74 -7.23 14.04
C GLY A 46 -8.43 -5.87 13.93
N GLY A 47 -8.51 -5.29 12.74
CA GLY A 47 -9.31 -4.11 12.43
C GLY A 47 -8.60 -2.76 12.61
N VAL A 48 -9.20 -1.72 12.01
CA VAL A 48 -8.70 -0.34 12.07
C VAL A 48 -9.36 0.41 13.23
N ARG A 49 -8.56 0.75 14.26
CA ARG A 49 -9.05 1.46 15.46
C ARG A 49 -9.57 2.88 15.19
N THR A 50 -9.03 3.55 14.18
CA THR A 50 -9.37 4.95 13.86
C THR A 50 -9.74 5.11 12.39
N PRO A 51 -10.93 4.66 11.97
CA PRO A 51 -11.38 4.69 10.57
C PRO A 51 -11.21 6.06 9.90
N GLY A 52 -11.58 7.14 10.59
CA GLY A 52 -11.44 8.50 10.06
C GLY A 52 -9.98 8.88 9.78
N ALA A 53 -9.04 8.54 10.67
CA ALA A 53 -7.62 8.83 10.44
C ALA A 53 -7.05 8.00 9.28
N MET A 54 -7.51 6.76 9.12
CA MET A 54 -7.12 5.91 7.99
C MET A 54 -7.65 6.48 6.66
N LEU A 55 -8.93 6.84 6.58
CA LEU A 55 -9.53 7.44 5.38
C LEU A 55 -8.80 8.73 4.98
N ARG A 56 -8.50 9.61 5.95
CA ARG A 56 -7.72 10.83 5.70
C ARG A 56 -6.34 10.54 5.11
N ALA A 57 -5.61 9.59 5.71
CA ALA A 57 -4.24 9.31 5.31
C ALA A 57 -4.15 8.58 3.95
N TYR A 58 -5.06 7.66 3.65
CA TYR A 58 -4.93 6.74 2.52
C TYR A 58 -5.95 6.95 1.40
N PHE A 59 -7.09 7.59 1.65
CA PHE A 59 -8.15 7.78 0.64
C PHE A 59 -8.27 9.23 0.18
N GLU A 60 -8.33 10.20 1.10
CA GLU A 60 -8.54 11.60 0.73
C GLU A 60 -7.56 12.19 -0.31
N PRO A 61 -6.26 11.84 -0.35
CA PRO A 61 -5.32 12.46 -1.29
C PRO A 61 -5.64 12.25 -2.79
N TRP A 62 -6.48 11.28 -3.13
CA TRP A 62 -6.85 10.96 -4.51
C TRP A 62 -8.35 10.84 -4.71
N LEU A 63 -9.09 10.46 -3.65
CA LEU A 63 -10.52 10.23 -3.74
C LEU A 63 -11.30 11.48 -4.15
N GLY A 64 -10.82 12.67 -3.77
CA GLY A 64 -11.46 13.95 -4.11
C GLY A 64 -11.54 14.26 -5.60
N ALA A 65 -10.74 13.58 -6.45
CA ALA A 65 -10.78 13.75 -7.90
C ALA A 65 -11.92 12.95 -8.57
N LEU A 66 -12.62 12.07 -7.84
CA LEU A 66 -13.70 11.24 -8.37
C LEU A 66 -15.08 11.88 -8.18
N PRO A 67 -16.09 11.48 -8.97
CA PRO A 67 -17.48 11.88 -8.74
C PRO A 67 -17.95 11.56 -7.32
N GLU A 68 -18.76 12.43 -6.71
CA GLU A 68 -19.18 12.31 -5.31
C GLU A 68 -19.82 10.95 -4.97
N ALA A 69 -20.66 10.43 -5.88
CA ALA A 69 -21.29 9.11 -5.72
C ALA A 69 -20.26 7.97 -5.64
N GLU A 70 -19.20 8.03 -6.46
CA GLU A 70 -18.10 7.06 -6.42
C GLU A 70 -17.27 7.20 -5.14
N GLN A 71 -17.04 8.43 -4.69
CA GLN A 71 -16.37 8.66 -3.41
C GLN A 71 -17.17 8.08 -2.24
N ALA A 72 -18.48 8.27 -2.22
CA ALA A 72 -19.36 7.75 -1.17
C ALA A 72 -19.33 6.22 -1.14
N HIS A 73 -19.45 5.57 -2.30
CA HIS A 73 -19.39 4.13 -2.43
C HIS A 73 -18.04 3.56 -1.95
N ILE A 74 -16.91 4.14 -2.38
CA ILE A 74 -15.58 3.70 -1.96
C ILE A 74 -15.40 3.88 -0.45
N ARG A 75 -15.89 4.97 0.15
CA ARG A 75 -15.81 5.19 1.61
C ARG A 75 -16.62 4.17 2.39
N GLU A 76 -17.81 3.81 1.90
CA GLU A 76 -18.65 2.79 2.51
C GLU A 76 -17.97 1.41 2.45
N GLU A 77 -17.48 1.01 1.29
CA GLU A 77 -16.79 -0.27 1.13
C GLU A 77 -15.49 -0.33 1.95
N ALA A 78 -14.71 0.76 1.98
CA ALA A 78 -13.52 0.86 2.83
C ALA A 78 -13.87 0.63 4.30
N ARG A 79 -14.98 1.19 4.81
CA ARG A 79 -15.43 1.01 6.20
C ARG A 79 -15.80 -0.45 6.48
N GLY A 80 -16.50 -1.13 5.56
CA GLY A 80 -16.81 -2.55 5.68
C GLY A 80 -15.55 -3.42 5.81
N ARG A 81 -14.48 -3.05 5.12
CA ARG A 81 -13.18 -3.73 5.13
C ARG A 81 -12.29 -3.40 6.35
N MET A 82 -12.70 -2.49 7.24
CA MET A 82 -11.95 -2.11 8.44
C MET A 82 -12.25 -2.96 9.67
N GLY A 83 -13.23 -3.87 9.59
CA GLY A 83 -13.65 -4.73 10.69
C GLY A 83 -12.61 -5.77 11.10
N PRO A 84 -12.73 -6.35 12.31
CA PRO A 84 -11.80 -7.37 12.81
C PRO A 84 -11.85 -8.70 12.05
N GLU A 85 -13.00 -9.00 11.44
CA GLU A 85 -13.23 -10.23 10.65
C GLU A 85 -12.82 -10.07 9.17
N ALA A 86 -12.53 -8.85 8.73
CA ALA A 86 -12.13 -8.59 7.35
C ALA A 86 -10.68 -9.06 7.11
N ASP A 87 -10.45 -9.76 6.00
CA ASP A 87 -9.09 -10.09 5.58
C ASP A 87 -8.36 -8.81 5.11
N ALA A 88 -7.32 -8.44 5.86
CA ALA A 88 -6.57 -7.21 5.62
C ALA A 88 -5.75 -7.25 4.31
N PHE A 89 -5.43 -8.43 3.79
CA PHE A 89 -4.67 -8.61 2.55
C PHE A 89 -5.59 -8.53 1.33
N ASP A 90 -6.79 -9.11 1.40
CA ASP A 90 -7.80 -8.97 0.36
C ASP A 90 -8.35 -7.54 0.30
N ALA A 91 -8.53 -6.91 1.46
CA ALA A 91 -8.82 -5.48 1.52
C ALA A 91 -7.70 -4.64 0.88
N TYR A 92 -6.43 -5.03 1.08
CA TYR A 92 -5.31 -4.36 0.43
C TYR A 92 -5.29 -4.57 -1.08
N ARG A 93 -5.61 -5.77 -1.59
CA ARG A 93 -5.74 -6.01 -3.04
C ARG A 93 -6.77 -5.09 -3.67
N TRP A 94 -7.94 -4.98 -3.03
CA TRP A 94 -9.00 -4.06 -3.45
C TRP A 94 -8.52 -2.59 -3.45
N TYR A 95 -7.90 -2.15 -2.35
CA TYR A 95 -7.36 -0.79 -2.25
C TYR A 95 -6.27 -0.52 -3.29
N LEU A 96 -5.35 -1.46 -3.50
CA LEU A 96 -4.29 -1.32 -4.49
C LEU A 96 -4.89 -1.18 -5.88
N ALA A 97 -5.87 -2.01 -6.25
CA ALA A 97 -6.54 -1.95 -7.54
C ALA A 97 -7.25 -0.61 -7.78
N LEU A 98 -7.93 -0.07 -6.77
CA LEU A 98 -8.51 1.28 -6.85
C LEU A 98 -7.43 2.35 -6.96
N ARG A 99 -6.43 2.31 -6.08
CA ARG A 99 -5.39 3.33 -5.99
C ARG A 99 -4.62 3.43 -7.31
N VAL A 100 -4.20 2.32 -7.90
CA VAL A 100 -3.48 2.34 -9.19
C VAL A 100 -4.36 2.73 -10.37
N ARG A 101 -5.69 2.57 -10.27
CA ARG A 101 -6.64 2.99 -11.31
C ARG A 101 -6.91 4.49 -11.28
N HIS A 102 -7.07 5.06 -10.08
CA HIS A 102 -7.57 6.42 -9.91
C HIS A 102 -6.50 7.44 -9.49
N ASP A 103 -5.29 6.99 -9.14
CA ASP A 103 -4.17 7.85 -8.78
C ASP A 103 -2.96 7.53 -9.67
N ALA A 104 -2.80 8.34 -10.72
CA ALA A 104 -1.71 8.21 -11.69
C ALA A 104 -0.33 8.40 -11.05
N ASP A 105 -0.20 9.31 -10.06
CA ASP A 105 1.06 9.57 -9.37
C ASP A 105 1.46 8.38 -8.49
N PHE A 106 0.50 7.79 -7.78
CA PHE A 106 0.73 6.54 -7.05
C PHE A 106 1.09 5.40 -8.00
N ARG A 107 0.38 5.24 -9.11
CA ARG A 107 0.66 4.21 -10.11
C ARG A 107 2.08 4.33 -10.66
N ALA A 108 2.48 5.54 -11.06
CA ALA A 108 3.83 5.79 -11.56
C ALA A 108 4.89 5.45 -10.51
N ALA A 109 4.68 5.86 -9.25
CA ALA A 109 5.60 5.54 -8.17
C ALA A 109 5.67 4.04 -7.85
N ALA A 110 4.54 3.34 -7.88
CA ALA A 110 4.50 1.89 -7.69
C ALA A 110 5.31 1.16 -8.77
N LEU A 111 5.22 1.59 -10.05
CA LEU A 111 6.00 1.03 -11.13
C LEU A 111 7.52 1.23 -10.95
N THR A 112 7.96 2.30 -10.28
CA THR A 112 9.39 2.48 -9.95
C THR A 112 9.94 1.43 -8.98
N LEU A 113 9.08 0.63 -8.35
CA LEU A 113 9.48 -0.42 -7.43
C LEU A 113 9.97 -1.69 -8.14
N ARG A 114 9.82 -1.78 -9.47
CA ARG A 114 10.16 -2.98 -10.24
C ARG A 114 11.62 -3.39 -10.02
N GLY A 115 11.80 -4.67 -9.69
CA GLY A 115 13.10 -5.28 -9.40
C GLY A 115 13.75 -4.86 -8.08
N LYS A 116 13.05 -4.13 -7.21
CA LYS A 116 13.55 -3.72 -5.89
C LYS A 116 13.18 -4.71 -4.79
N ARG A 117 13.93 -4.67 -3.69
CA ARG A 117 13.65 -5.32 -2.41
C ARG A 117 12.78 -4.42 -1.53
N LEU A 118 11.49 -4.76 -1.42
CA LEU A 118 10.48 -4.00 -0.68
C LEU A 118 10.51 -4.39 0.80
N GLY A 119 10.92 -3.46 1.65
CA GLY A 119 11.03 -3.65 3.09
C GLY A 119 9.68 -3.49 3.80
N CYS A 120 9.30 -4.51 4.57
CA CYS A 120 8.16 -4.46 5.49
C CYS A 120 8.44 -5.20 6.79
N TRP A 121 7.75 -4.86 7.86
CA TRP A 121 7.89 -5.51 9.17
C TRP A 121 7.10 -6.82 9.28
N CYS A 122 6.21 -7.13 8.34
CA CYS A 122 5.38 -8.34 8.41
C CYS A 122 6.14 -9.61 7.99
N LYS A 123 7.21 -9.48 7.20
CA LYS A 123 8.03 -10.63 6.80
C LYS A 123 8.70 -11.27 8.02
N PRO A 124 8.84 -12.61 8.07
CA PRO A 124 8.63 -13.58 6.98
C PRO A 124 7.17 -14.05 6.78
N GLY A 125 6.23 -13.58 7.60
CA GLY A 125 4.81 -13.93 7.47
C GLY A 125 4.11 -13.27 6.26
N PRO A 126 2.79 -13.50 6.09
CA PRO A 126 1.99 -12.85 5.06
C PRO A 126 2.20 -11.33 5.06
N CYS A 127 2.47 -10.75 3.89
CA CYS A 127 2.88 -9.36 3.79
C CYS A 127 2.20 -8.64 2.62
N HIS A 128 1.81 -7.38 2.84
CA HIS A 128 1.25 -6.54 1.78
C HIS A 128 2.28 -6.18 0.70
N ALA A 129 3.57 -6.21 1.05
CA ALA A 129 4.65 -5.99 0.10
C ALA A 129 4.76 -7.11 -0.93
N ASP A 130 4.29 -8.34 -0.62
CA ASP A 130 4.19 -9.42 -1.61
C ASP A 130 3.16 -9.06 -2.69
N ILE A 131 1.97 -8.62 -2.26
CA ILE A 131 0.88 -8.21 -3.16
C ILE A 131 1.33 -7.05 -4.06
N LEU A 132 2.03 -6.07 -3.49
CA LEU A 132 2.57 -4.95 -4.25
C LEU A 132 3.62 -5.41 -5.26
N ALA A 133 4.55 -6.29 -4.85
CA ALA A 133 5.56 -6.85 -5.76
C ALA A 133 4.94 -7.66 -6.91
N GLU A 134 3.97 -8.52 -6.60
CA GLU A 134 3.20 -9.28 -7.60
C GLU A 134 2.50 -8.36 -8.61
N TRP A 135 1.84 -7.30 -8.13
CA TRP A 135 1.19 -6.34 -9.02
C TRP A 135 2.21 -5.64 -9.93
N VAL A 136 3.34 -5.17 -9.39
CA VAL A 136 4.40 -4.48 -10.15
C VAL A 136 5.02 -5.36 -11.24
N ASP A 137 5.32 -6.62 -10.91
CA ASP A 137 5.92 -7.58 -11.85
C ASP A 137 4.92 -8.03 -12.92
N ALA A 138 3.62 -7.97 -12.65
CA ALA A 138 2.57 -8.26 -13.64
C ALA A 138 2.30 -7.12 -14.63
N GLN A 139 2.84 -5.91 -14.42
CA GLN A 139 2.65 -4.79 -15.35
C GLN A 139 3.59 -4.88 -16.55
N PRO A 140 3.19 -4.39 -17.75
CA PRO A 140 4.09 -4.29 -18.91
C PRO A 140 5.38 -3.52 -18.61
N ALA A 141 6.47 -3.92 -19.26
CA ALA A 141 7.79 -3.33 -19.12
C ALA A 141 7.79 -1.84 -19.50
#